data_AF-Q7ND82-F1
#
_entry.id   AF-Q7ND82-F1
#
_cell.length_a   1.000
_cell.length_b   1.000
_cell.length_c   1.000
_cell.angle_alpha   90.00
_cell.angle_beta   90.00
_cell.angle_gamma   90.00
#
_symmetry.space_group_name_H-M   'P 1'
#
loop_
_entity.id
_entity.type
_entity.pdbx_description
1 polymer ?
#
loop_
_entity_poly.entity_id
_entity_poly.type
_entity_poly.pdbx_seq_one_letter_code
_entity_poly.pdbx_strand_id
1 'polypeptide(L)' 'MDGWMKPLAKEIADCYEQRTDAAKALPQVMTQVLTEHQIKICDLRLWQQLQQAAEGQLNQVAGSKAS' A
#
# COMPACT_ATOMS: atom_id res chain seq x y z
N MET A 1 6.35 -8.64 -11.94
CA MET A 1 5.37 -8.26 -10.89
C MET A 1 4.01 -8.31 -11.52
N ASP A 2 3.08 -9.09 -10.95
CA ASP A 2 1.73 -9.24 -11.47
C ASP A 2 1.08 -7.88 -11.75
N GLY A 3 0.51 -7.72 -12.95
CA GLY A 3 0.04 -6.43 -13.47
C GLY A 3 -0.99 -5.72 -12.60
N TRP A 4 -1.67 -6.46 -11.71
CA TRP A 4 -2.67 -5.92 -10.78
C TRP A 4 -2.08 -5.42 -9.45
N MET A 5 -0.91 -5.91 -9.02
CA MET A 5 -0.36 -5.60 -7.69
C MET A 5 0.25 -4.20 -7.63
N LYS A 6 0.91 -3.76 -8.71
CA LYS A 6 1.54 -2.43 -8.79
C LYS A 6 0.53 -1.27 -8.66
N PRO A 7 -0.59 -1.24 -9.40
CA PRO A 7 -1.58 -0.17 -9.23
C PRO A 7 -2.21 -0.18 -7.84
N LEU A 8 -2.48 -1.37 -7.28
CA LEU A 8 -3.05 -1.49 -5.93
C LEU A 8 -2.08 -1.00 -4.84
N ALA A 9 -0.80 -1.33 -4.95
CA ALA A 9 0.25 -0.85 -4.04
C ALA A 9 0.39 0.69 -4.08
N LYS A 10 0.25 1.29 -5.26
CA LYS A 10 0.26 2.74 -5.42
C LYS A 10 -0.96 3.38 -4.73
N GLU A 11 -2.15 2.85 -4.96
CA GLU A 11 -3.37 3.34 -4.32
C GLU A 11 -3.30 3.25 -2.79
N ILE A 12 -2.77 2.14 -2.26
CA ILE A 12 -2.52 1.98 -0.82
C ILE A 12 -1.56 3.07 -0.30
N ALA A 13 -0.47 3.34 -1.02
CA ALA A 13 0.49 4.38 -0.65
C ALA A 13 -0.14 5.78 -0.69
N ASP A 14 -0.87 6.11 -1.76
CA ASP A 14 -1.57 7.38 -1.93
C ASP A 14 -2.61 7.57 -0.80
N CYS A 15 -3.39 6.54 -0.47
CA CYS A 15 -4.34 6.56 0.65
C CYS A 15 -3.65 6.68 2.01
N TYR A 16 -2.46 6.11 2.18
CA TYR A 16 -1.68 6.21 3.40
C TYR A 16 -1.13 7.63 3.57
N GLU A 17 -0.55 8.25 2.53
CA GLU A 17 -0.03 9.62 2.59
C GLU A 17 -1.12 10.68 2.78
N GLN A 18 -2.32 10.47 2.23
CA GLN A 18 -3.45 11.39 2.39
C GLN A 18 -4.05 11.35 3.80
N ARG A 19 -3.74 10.32 4.61
CA ARG A 19 -4.21 10.23 5.98
C ARG A 19 -3.35 11.12 6.87
N THR A 20 -3.93 12.23 7.30
CA THR A 20 -3.39 13.13 8.33
C THR A 20 -3.23 12.45 9.70
N ASP A 21 -3.86 11.31 9.90
CA ASP A 21 -3.72 10.50 11.10
C ASP A 21 -2.61 9.46 10.93
N ALA A 22 -1.40 9.83 11.35
CA ALA A 22 -0.23 8.95 11.38
C ALA A 22 -0.41 7.72 12.28
N ALA A 23 -1.51 7.64 13.06
CA ALA A 23 -1.79 6.48 13.92
C ALA A 23 -2.29 5.25 13.15
N LYS A 24 -2.75 5.40 11.89
CA LYS A 24 -3.20 4.26 11.10
C LYS A 24 -2.02 3.52 10.50
N ALA A 25 -1.80 2.29 10.95
CA ALA A 25 -0.77 1.41 10.40
C ALA A 25 -1.09 1.02 8.95
N LEU A 26 -0.04 0.88 8.12
CA LEU A 26 -0.15 0.47 6.71
C LEU A 26 -1.03 -0.78 6.48
N PRO A 27 -0.97 -1.85 7.31
CA PRO A 27 -1.87 -3.00 7.19
C PRO A 27 -3.38 -2.66 7.25
N GLN A 28 -3.76 -1.62 8.00
CA GLN A 28 -5.15 -1.18 8.08
C GLN A 28 -5.60 -0.50 6.79
N VAL A 29 -4.71 0.32 6.19
CA VAL A 29 -4.97 0.97 4.90
C VAL A 29 -5.05 -0.08 3.80
N MET A 30 -4.13 -1.06 3.78
CA MET A 30 -4.19 -2.21 2.87
C MET A 30 -5.53 -2.94 2.97
N THR A 31 -5.98 -3.26 4.19
CA THR A 31 -7.26 -3.97 4.41
C THR A 31 -8.45 -3.16 3.88
N GLN A 32 -8.43 -1.85 4.06
CA GLN A 32 -9.47 -0.97 3.53
C GLN A 32 -9.52 -0.97 2.01
N VAL A 33 -8.39 -0.70 1.34
CA VAL A 33 -8.33 -0.68 -0.13
C VAL A 33 -8.74 -2.04 -0.69
N LEU A 34 -8.24 -3.14 -0.11
CA LEU A 34 -8.65 -4.49 -0.52
C LEU A 34 -10.17 -4.71 -0.36
N THR A 35 -10.78 -4.19 0.70
CA THR A 35 -12.23 -4.29 0.92
C THR A 35 -13.01 -3.48 -0.12
N GLU A 36 -12.57 -2.26 -0.44
CA GLU A 36 -13.19 -1.39 -1.45
C GLU A 36 -13.17 -2.03 -2.84
N HIS A 37 -12.09 -2.73 -3.19
CA HIS A 37 -11.96 -3.49 -4.45
C HIS A 37 -12.54 -4.91 -4.40
N GLN A 38 -13.13 -5.32 -3.27
CA GLN A 38 -13.64 -6.69 -3.06
C GLN A 38 -12.57 -7.79 -3.24
N ILE A 39 -11.31 -7.45 -2.99
CA ILE A 39 -10.17 -8.36 -3.09
C ILE A 39 -9.94 -9.03 -1.72
N LYS A 40 -9.81 -10.36 -1.73
CA LYS A 40 -9.37 -11.13 -0.57
C LYS A 40 -8.02 -11.77 -0.86
N ILE A 41 -7.03 -11.47 -0.04
CA ILE A 41 -5.73 -12.13 -0.08
C ILE A 41 -5.68 -13.13 1.07
N CYS A 42 -5.80 -14.42 0.74
CA CYS A 42 -5.70 -15.51 1.72
C CYS A 42 -4.28 -16.08 1.82
N ASP A 43 -3.37 -15.62 0.96
CA ASP A 43 -1.98 -16.05 0.90
C ASP A 43 -1.08 -15.03 1.61
N LEU A 44 -0.34 -15.49 2.63
CA LEU A 44 0.52 -14.63 3.45
C LEU A 44 1.67 -14.01 2.65
N ARG A 45 2.20 -14.71 1.65
CA ARG A 45 3.28 -14.22 0.81
C ARG A 45 2.78 -13.10 -0.10
N LEU A 46 1.61 -13.26 -0.72
CA LEU A 46 0.99 -12.20 -1.52
C LEU A 46 0.70 -10.96 -0.67
N TRP A 47 0.24 -11.15 0.56
CA TRP A 47 0.04 -10.06 1.51
C TRP A 47 1.34 -9.28 1.76
N GLN A 48 2.43 -9.99 2.08
CA GLN A 48 3.74 -9.39 2.32
C GLN A 48 4.30 -8.69 1.08
N GLN A 49 4.10 -9.26 -0.12
CA GLN A 49 4.53 -8.62 -1.37
C GLN A 49 3.79 -7.32 -1.66
N LEU A 50 2.47 -7.28 -1.40
CA LEU A 50 1.68 -6.06 -1.54
C LEU A 50 2.14 -5.00 -0.53
N GLN A 51 2.40 -5.41 0.73
CA GLN A 51 2.91 -4.52 1.76
C GLN A 51 4.26 -3.91 1.36
N GLN A 52 5.22 -4.74 0.96
CA GLN A 52 6.54 -4.29 0.51
C GLN A 52 6.46 -3.39 -0.72
N ALA A 53 5.55 -3.68 -1.65
CA ALA A 53 5.35 -2.83 -2.82
C ALA A 53 4.82 -1.44 -2.43
N ALA A 54 3.88 -1.36 -1.49
CA ALA A 54 3.35 -0.09 -0.97
C ALA A 54 4.41 0.68 -0.18
N GLU A 55 5.17 0.02 0.70
CA GLU A 55 6.30 0.61 1.42
C GLU A 55 7.36 1.15 0.46
N GLY A 56 7.65 0.40 -0.62
CA GLY A 56 8.55 0.83 -1.69
C GLY A 56 8.08 2.11 -2.38
N GLN A 57 6.76 2.30 -2.59
CA GLN A 57 6.22 3.55 -3.14
C GLN A 57 6.40 4.72 -2.15
N LEU A 58 6.05 4.52 -0.87
CA LEU A 58 6.18 5.54 0.17
C LEU A 58 7.62 6.03 0.32
N ASN A 59 8.59 5.12 0.30
CA ASN A 59 10.02 5.44 0.41
C ASN A 59 10.54 6.21 -0.82
N GLN A 60 9.97 6.00 -2.01
CA GLN A 60 10.34 6.77 -3.22
C GLN A 60 9.82 8.21 -3.16
N VAL A 61 8.61 8.43 -2.62
CA VAL A 61 8.04 9.77 -2.44
C VAL A 61 8.79 10.53 -1.33
N ALA A 62 9.11 9.87 -0.23
CA ALA A 62 9.91 10.47 0.86
C ALA A 62 11.33 10.84 0.39
N GLY A 63 12.00 9.97 -0.37
CA GLY A 63 13.32 10.25 -0.93
C GLY A 63 13.34 11.38 -1.97
N SER A 64 12.25 11.56 -2.73
CA SER A 64 12.14 12.64 -3.73
C SER A 64 11.86 14.02 -3.12
N LYS A 65 11.36 14.11 -1.87
CA LYS A 65 11.16 15.38 -1.15
C LYS A 65 12.41 15.85 -0.39
N ALA A 66 13.43 15.00 -0.29
CA ALA A 66 14.69 15.27 0.42
C ALA A 66 15.83 15.71 -0.52
N SER A 67 15.59 15.78 -1.83
CA SER A 67 16.51 16.31 -2.85
C SER A 67 16.00 17.66 -3.38
#